data_AF-A0A2H5Z239-F1
#
_entry.id   AF-A0A2H5Z239-F1
#
_cell.length_a   1.000
_cell.length_b   1.000
_cell.length_c   1.000
_cell.angle_alpha   90.00
_cell.angle_beta   90.00
_cell.angle_gamma   90.00
#
_symmetry.space_group_name_H-M   'P 1'
#
loop_
_entity.id
_entity.type
_entity.pdbx_description
1 polymer ?
#
loop_
_entity_poly.entity_id
_entity_poly.type
_entity_poly.pdbx_seq_one_letter_code
_entity_poly.pdbx_strand_id
1 'polypeptide(L)'
;MTEPLVAETLLVAGVPAVVLVPLLVEAAKRVGLPTRYAPLATLLAASLVVGAAEALPFAPALEPVVRWAVATVLLGLGASGAYETARFVRREFATPPEER
;
A
#
# COMPACT_ATOMS: atom_id res chain seq x y z
N MET A 1 30.65 -4.16 8.33
CA MET A 1 29.67 -5.26 8.47
C MET A 1 28.24 -4.71 8.64
N THR A 2 27.82 -3.72 7.85
CA THR A 2 26.52 -3.03 7.98
C THR A 2 25.56 -3.26 6.81
N GLU A 3 26.01 -3.93 5.74
CA GLU A 3 25.22 -4.12 4.52
C GLU A 3 24.00 -5.07 4.62
N PRO A 4 24.01 -6.18 5.39
CA PRO A 4 22.87 -7.11 5.36
C PRO A 4 21.62 -6.48 6.00
N LEU A 5 21.79 -5.67 7.04
CA LEU A 5 20.70 -5.07 7.80
C LEU A 5 19.95 -4.00 6.98
N VAL A 6 20.69 -3.16 6.25
CA VAL A 6 20.10 -2.12 5.38
C VAL A 6 19.30 -2.76 4.25
N ALA A 7 19.79 -3.85 3.65
CA ALA A 7 19.08 -4.57 2.59
C ALA A 7 17.79 -5.25 3.10
N GLU A 8 17.83 -5.86 4.29
CA GLU A 8 16.66 -6.51 4.92
C GLU A 8 15.59 -5.47 5.32
N THR A 9 15.99 -4.35 5.91
CA THR A 9 15.08 -3.23 6.22
C THR A 9 14.53 -2.59 4.94
N LEU A 10 15.31 -2.46 3.86
CA LEU A 10 14.81 -1.96 2.58
C LEU A 10 13.84 -2.93 1.87
N LEU A 11 14.02 -4.23 2.04
CA LEU A 11 13.13 -5.25 1.48
C LEU A 11 11.77 -5.32 2.19
N VAL A 12 11.74 -5.10 3.50
CA VAL A 12 10.50 -5.13 4.30
C VAL A 12 9.85 -3.74 4.42
N ALA A 13 10.65 -2.68 4.55
CA ALA A 13 10.17 -1.31 4.83
C ALA A 13 10.43 -0.31 3.70
N GLY A 14 11.33 -0.56 2.74
CA GLY A 14 11.68 0.42 1.70
C GLY A 14 10.60 0.57 0.64
N VAL A 15 10.59 -0.32 -0.34
CA VAL A 15 9.64 -0.26 -1.47
C VAL A 15 8.19 -0.48 -1.02
N PRO A 16 7.87 -1.45 -0.12
CA PRO A 16 6.50 -1.66 0.31
C PRO A 16 5.92 -0.47 1.05
N ALA A 17 6.67 0.20 1.96
CA ALA A 17 6.10 1.32 2.71
C ALA A 17 5.86 2.56 1.84
N VAL A 18 6.76 2.85 0.89
CA VAL A 18 6.60 3.97 -0.05
C VAL A 18 5.33 3.82 -0.91
N VAL A 19 4.92 2.59 -1.21
CA VAL A 19 3.69 2.30 -1.95
C VAL A 19 2.48 2.20 -1.02
N LEU A 20 2.63 1.50 0.11
CA LEU A 20 1.55 1.16 1.01
C LEU A 20 1.01 2.40 1.74
N VAL A 21 1.87 3.32 2.18
CA VAL A 21 1.45 4.50 2.93
C VAL A 21 0.52 5.41 2.10
N PRO A 22 0.86 5.84 0.87
CA PRO A 22 -0.06 6.60 0.03
C PRO A 22 -1.35 5.85 -0.26
N LEU A 23 -1.27 4.55 -0.53
CA LEU A 23 -2.43 3.72 -0.80
C LEU A 23 -3.41 3.65 0.38
N LEU A 24 -2.89 3.50 1.60
CA LEU A 24 -3.69 3.51 2.83
C LEU A 24 -4.35 4.87 3.05
N VAL A 25 -3.62 5.96 2.82
CA VAL A 25 -4.15 7.33 2.98
C VAL A 25 -5.22 7.62 1.92
N GLU A 26 -5.02 7.21 0.67
CA GLU A 26 -6.02 7.35 -0.39
C GLU A 26 -7.26 6.47 -0.13
N ALA A 27 -7.06 5.24 0.35
CA ALA A 27 -8.18 4.39 0.80
C ALA A 27 -8.96 5.07 1.94
N ALA A 28 -8.28 5.64 2.93
CA ALA A 28 -8.92 6.36 4.02
C ALA A 28 -9.71 7.58 3.53
N LYS A 29 -9.16 8.36 2.59
CA LYS A 29 -9.88 9.48 1.95
C LYS A 29 -11.16 9.01 1.25
N ARG A 30 -11.11 7.88 0.55
CA ARG A 30 -12.28 7.29 -0.14
C ARG A 30 -13.40 6.86 0.83
N VAL A 31 -13.06 6.51 2.07
CA VAL A 31 -14.05 6.11 3.10
C VAL A 31 -14.51 7.31 3.96
N GLY A 32 -14.04 8.52 3.65
CA GLY A 32 -14.53 9.77 4.27
C GLY A 32 -13.52 10.52 5.14
N LEU A 33 -12.23 10.16 5.12
CA LEU A 33 -11.19 10.94 5.78
C LEU A 33 -11.11 12.35 5.16
N PRO A 34 -11.33 13.43 5.93
CA PRO A 34 -11.21 14.80 5.42
C PRO A 34 -9.78 15.11 4.97
N THR A 35 -9.63 15.72 3.80
CA THR A 35 -8.31 16.04 3.20
C THR A 35 -7.41 16.87 4.12
N ARG A 36 -7.99 17.70 5.00
CA ARG A 36 -7.25 18.47 6.01
C ARG A 36 -6.44 17.61 6.99
N TYR A 37 -6.84 16.36 7.20
CA TYR A 37 -6.15 15.41 8.08
C TYR A 37 -5.24 14.44 7.31
N ALA A 38 -5.10 14.59 5.98
CA ALA A 38 -4.23 13.72 5.19
C ALA A 38 -2.77 13.68 5.71
N PRO A 39 -2.13 14.79 6.13
CA PRO A 39 -0.79 14.73 6.68
C PRO A 39 -0.69 13.89 7.97
N LEU A 40 -1.68 14.02 8.86
CA LEU A 40 -1.73 13.23 10.10
C LEU A 40 -1.98 11.75 9.80
N ALA A 41 -2.86 11.44 8.85
CA ALA A 41 -3.09 10.05 8.42
C ALA A 41 -1.83 9.44 7.79
N THR A 42 -1.06 10.22 7.02
CA THR A 42 0.24 9.79 6.47
C THR A 42 1.22 9.47 7.58
N LEU A 43 1.34 10.34 8.59
CA LEU A 43 2.22 10.10 9.73
C LEU A 43 1.82 8.82 10.47
N LEU A 44 0.53 8.65 10.79
CA LEU A 44 0.04 7.45 11.46
C LEU A 44 0.28 6.18 10.63
N ALA A 45 -0.02 6.20 9.33
CA ALA A 45 0.22 5.07 8.45
C ALA A 45 1.71 4.73 8.32
N ALA A 46 2.57 5.74 8.17
CA ALA A 46 4.01 5.54 8.11
C ALA A 46 4.56 4.98 9.44
N SER A 47 4.13 5.53 10.58
CA SER A 47 4.52 5.03 11.90
C SER A 47 4.08 3.59 12.13
N LEU A 48 2.89 3.20 11.67
CA LEU A 48 2.42 1.82 11.76
C LEU A 48 3.26 0.87 10.91
N VAL A 49 3.53 1.23 9.65
CA VAL A 49 4.28 0.36 8.73
C VAL A 49 5.74 0.23 9.16
N VAL A 50 6.40 1.35 9.46
CA VAL A 50 7.79 1.35 9.92
C VAL A 50 7.90 0.70 11.30
N GLY A 51 6.99 1.04 12.23
CA GLY A 51 6.96 0.43 13.56
C GLY A 51 6.77 -1.08 13.52
N ALA A 52 5.93 -1.60 12.62
CA ALA A 52 5.79 -3.03 12.43
C ALA A 52 7.08 -3.68 11.90
N ALA A 53 7.78 -3.04 10.96
CA ALA A 53 9.04 -3.54 10.42
C ALA A 53 10.16 -3.53 11.48
N GLU A 54 10.30 -2.44 12.22
CA GLU A 54 11.29 -2.28 13.30
C GLU A 54 10.99 -3.18 14.52
N ALA A 55 9.74 -3.64 14.69
CA ALA A 55 9.37 -4.57 15.75
C ALA A 55 9.78 -6.03 15.44
N LEU A 56 9.99 -6.40 14.17
CA LEU A 56 10.30 -7.77 13.76
C LEU A 56 11.58 -8.34 14.38
N PRO A 57 12.70 -7.60 14.50
CA PRO A 57 13.90 -8.08 15.19
C PRO A 57 13.64 -8.45 16.67
N PHE A 58 12.67 -7.81 17.31
CA PHE A 58 12.31 -8.05 18.71
C PHE A 58 11.25 -9.15 18.88
N ALA A 59 10.48 -9.44 17.84
CA ALA A 59 9.41 -10.43 17.84
C ALA A 59 9.35 -11.18 16.49
N PRO A 60 10.34 -12.02 16.17
CA PRO A 60 10.45 -12.67 14.87
C PRO A 60 9.28 -13.63 14.56
N ALA A 61 8.62 -14.16 15.60
CA ALA A 61 7.41 -14.96 15.46
C ALA A 61 6.25 -14.21 14.76
N LEU A 62 6.27 -12.87 14.72
CA LEU A 62 5.27 -12.05 14.03
C LEU A 62 5.57 -11.83 12.55
N GLU A 63 6.77 -12.14 12.07
CA GLU A 63 7.17 -11.99 10.66
C GLU A 63 6.16 -12.59 9.67
N PRO A 64 5.71 -13.86 9.79
CA PRO A 64 4.74 -14.42 8.87
C PRO A 64 3.41 -13.65 8.86
N VAL A 65 2.99 -13.13 10.03
CA VAL A 65 1.75 -12.38 10.18
C VAL A 65 1.87 -11.00 9.53
N VAL A 66 2.97 -10.27 9.77
CA VAL A 66 3.24 -8.96 9.16
C VAL A 66 3.34 -9.10 7.65
N ARG A 67 4.08 -10.11 7.16
CA ARG A 67 4.22 -10.40 5.74
C ARG A 67 2.88 -10.73 5.09
N TRP A 68 2.08 -11.57 5.73
CA TRP A 68 0.73 -11.90 5.25
C TRP A 68 -0.18 -10.66 5.21
N ALA A 69 -0.15 -9.82 6.23
CA ALA A 69 -0.96 -8.61 6.31
C ALA A 69 -0.58 -7.62 5.19
N VAL A 70 0.70 -7.31 5.04
CA VAL A 70 1.20 -6.41 3.99
C VAL A 70 0.88 -6.95 2.59
N ALA A 71 1.15 -8.23 2.35
CA ALA A 71 0.84 -8.86 1.06
C ALA A 71 -0.65 -8.81 0.74
N THR A 72 -1.52 -9.11 1.71
CA THR A 72 -2.97 -9.10 1.53
C THR A 72 -3.49 -7.69 1.20
N VAL A 73 -2.97 -6.66 1.88
CA VAL A 73 -3.35 -5.27 1.61
C VAL A 73 -2.89 -4.84 0.23
N LEU A 74 -1.63 -5.09 -0.14
CA LEU A 74 -1.10 -4.74 -1.45
C LEU A 74 -1.84 -5.47 -2.58
N LEU A 75 -2.12 -6.76 -2.41
CA LEU A 75 -2.87 -7.55 -3.38
C LEU A 75 -4.32 -7.08 -3.50
N GLY A 76 -4.99 -6.79 -2.39
CA GLY A 76 -6.38 -6.30 -2.40
C GLY A 76 -6.52 -4.95 -3.08
N LEU A 77 -5.62 -4.00 -2.77
CA LEU A 77 -5.58 -2.68 -3.39
C LEU A 77 -5.18 -2.77 -4.88
N GLY A 78 -4.20 -3.61 -5.20
CA GLY A 78 -3.79 -3.88 -6.57
C GLY A 78 -4.91 -4.51 -7.42
N ALA A 79 -5.62 -5.50 -6.89
CA ALA A 79 -6.76 -6.12 -7.54
C ALA A 79 -7.92 -5.14 -7.76
N SER A 80 -8.21 -4.28 -6.78
CA SER A 80 -9.22 -3.21 -6.92
C SER A 80 -8.85 -2.22 -8.02
N GLY A 81 -7.58 -1.79 -8.08
CA GLY A 81 -7.09 -0.90 -9.14
C GLY A 81 -7.15 -1.56 -10.52
N ALA A 82 -6.73 -2.83 -10.63
CA ALA A 82 -6.78 -3.59 -11.87
C ALA A 82 -8.21 -3.75 -12.40
N TYR A 83 -9.18 -4.00 -11.51
CA TYR A 83 -10.60 -4.10 -11.87
C TYR A 83 -11.15 -2.80 -12.45
N GLU A 84 -10.85 -1.65 -11.82
CA GLU A 84 -11.29 -0.34 -12.32
C GLU A 84 -10.64 0.00 -13.67
N THR A 85 -9.34 -0.29 -13.85
CA THR A 85 -8.67 -0.12 -15.14
C THR A 85 -9.29 -1.00 -16.22
N ALA A 86 -9.55 -2.28 -15.92
CA ALA A 86 -10.20 -3.20 -16.87
C ALA A 86 -11.61 -2.73 -17.26
N ARG A 87 -12.38 -2.22 -16.28
CA ARG A 87 -13.72 -1.65 -16.51
C ARG A 87 -13.67 -0.40 -17.38
N PHE A 88 -12.71 0.50 -17.14
CA PHE A 88 -12.50 1.72 -17.92
C PHE A 88 -12.15 1.38 -19.37
N VAL A 89 -11.16 0.51 -19.57
CA VAL A 89 -10.71 0.04 -20.88
C VAL A 89 -11.87 -0.58 -21.66
N ARG A 90 -12.67 -1.45 -21.02
CA ARG A 90 -13.83 -2.08 -21.66
C ARG A 90 -14.88 -1.06 -22.11
N ARG A 91 -15.09 0.03 -21.36
CA ARG A 91 -16.02 1.11 -21.76
C ARG A 91 -15.50 1.86 -22.97
N GLU A 92 -14.22 2.21 -22.97
CA GLU A 92 -13.59 2.95 -24.07
C GLU A 92 -13.68 2.19 -25.40
N PHE A 93 -13.41 0.89 -25.38
CA PHE A 93 -13.50 0.04 -26.57
C PHE A 93 -14.93 -0.38 -26.97
N ALA A 94 -15.94 -0.10 -26.13
CA ALA A 94 -17.34 -0.36 -26.46
C ALA A 94 -18.02 0.82 -27.19
N THR A 95 -17.44 2.02 -27.15
CA THR A 95 -17.93 3.20 -27.88
C THR A 95 -17.51 3.09 -29.36
N PRO A 96 -18.46 3.00 -30.32
CA PRO A 96 -18.14 2.93 -31.74
C PRO A 96 -17.39 4.19 -32.21
N PRO A 97 -16.52 4.10 -33.23
CA PRO A 97 -15.70 5.22 -33.69
C PRO A 97 -16.50 6.39 -34.30
N GLU A 98 -17.81 6.24 -34.51
CA GLU A 98 -18.66 7.27 -35.10
C GLU A 98 -19.19 8.30 -34.06
N GLU A 99 -19.05 8.02 -32.75
CA GLU A 99 -19.51 8.88 -31.65
C GLU A 99 -18.34 9.48 -30.81
N ARG A 100 -17.08 9.33 -31.26
CA ARG A 100 -15.90 9.90 -30.60
C ARG A 100 -15.50 11.28 -31.14
#